data_AF-A0A6N7LQT6-F1
#
_entry.id   AF-A0A6N7LQT6-F1
#
_cell.length_a   1.000
_cell.length_b   1.000
_cell.length_c   1.000
_cell.angle_alpha   90.00
_cell.angle_beta   90.00
_cell.angle_gamma   90.00
#
_symmetry.space_group_name_H-M   'P 1'
#
loop_
_entity.id
_entity.type
_entity.pdbx_description
1 polymer ?
#
loop_
_entity_poly.entity_id
_entity_poly.type
_entity_poly.pdbx_seq_one_letter_code
_entity_poly.pdbx_strand_id
1 'polypeptide(L)'
;MARFFVVLASLLSGLARAAPYTPHSDDQILVRLSPAEQALGQAAPIHSEADAIRHARQWIDTARSREDARFLGYAQAALSPYLSSTQSASVQLLQAEIEQYQHAFPQARLRLTQLLNKRPDEGQAWLMLANLDRIQGRFDTARQSCQRAATSLPPTTVIICLASIQSMTGQLEQAWSTLLRLEDNQQLSLQRSERQWIYTLLAEMAIQQGLNSEAHSYLERALQPSPNDPYLRYLQSDLWLSEGAHADVISSLQSWQDRDNALLRLAVAAKRSQHPDASRWREAYRSRLQDSQRAGRSIHHREQARFLLSVMDQPQQALQAAQANWQEQRELSDLRILLASAVKENDPQTLQGARDFMDKNNLRDVMAQQWTKEEQR
;
A
#
# COMPACT_ATOMS: atom_id res chain seq x y z
N MET A 1 -65.59 34.39 -18.48
CA MET A 1 -64.90 33.10 -18.41
C MET A 1 -63.44 33.32 -18.79
N ALA A 2 -62.56 33.48 -17.81
CA ALA A 2 -61.14 33.75 -18.03
C ALA A 2 -60.41 32.43 -18.35
N ARG A 3 -59.66 32.41 -19.46
CA ARG A 3 -58.80 31.29 -19.86
C ARG A 3 -57.44 31.44 -19.17
N PHE A 4 -57.11 30.52 -18.26
CA PHE A 4 -55.78 30.39 -17.68
C PHE A 4 -54.85 29.72 -18.72
N PHE A 5 -53.79 30.41 -19.13
CA PHE A 5 -52.66 29.83 -19.84
C PHE A 5 -51.60 29.45 -18.80
N VAL A 6 -51.35 28.15 -18.64
CA VAL A 6 -50.20 27.63 -17.88
C VAL A 6 -49.01 27.57 -18.85
N VAL A 7 -48.01 28.40 -18.62
CA VAL A 7 -46.72 28.31 -19.32
C VAL A 7 -45.85 27.33 -18.54
N LEU A 8 -45.64 26.14 -19.10
CA LEU A 8 -44.66 25.16 -18.62
C LEU A 8 -43.26 25.70 -18.98
N ALA A 9 -42.50 26.14 -17.99
CA ALA A 9 -41.08 26.44 -18.16
C ALA A 9 -40.26 25.15 -18.05
N SER A 10 -39.92 24.57 -19.19
CA SER A 10 -38.98 23.45 -19.29
C SER A 10 -37.55 23.95 -19.01
N LEU A 11 -37.00 23.58 -17.86
CA LEU A 11 -35.58 23.71 -17.55
C LEU A 11 -34.78 22.79 -18.48
N LEU A 12 -34.22 23.38 -19.54
CA LEU A 12 -33.22 22.75 -20.39
C LEU A 12 -31.90 22.66 -19.62
N SER A 13 -31.67 21.50 -18.99
CA SER A 13 -30.37 21.11 -18.47
C SER A 13 -29.40 20.94 -19.64
N GLY A 14 -28.64 21.99 -19.96
CA GLY A 14 -27.56 21.92 -20.93
C GLY A 14 -26.49 20.94 -20.44
N LEU A 15 -26.37 19.78 -21.12
CA LEU A 15 -25.21 18.91 -21.00
C LEU A 15 -24.00 19.68 -21.54
N ALA A 16 -23.21 20.28 -20.65
CA ALA A 16 -21.91 20.82 -20.99
C ALA A 16 -20.96 19.68 -21.35
N ARG A 17 -21.03 19.21 -22.60
CA ARG A 17 -19.94 18.45 -23.21
C ARG A 17 -18.84 19.44 -23.54
N ALA A 18 -17.84 19.54 -22.68
CA ALA A 18 -16.59 20.19 -23.05
C ALA A 18 -16.09 19.50 -24.34
N ALA A 19 -15.97 20.27 -25.42
CA ALA A 19 -15.41 19.76 -26.66
C ALA A 19 -13.95 19.31 -26.41
N PRO A 20 -13.48 18.21 -27.04
CA PRO A 20 -12.08 17.83 -26.98
C PRO A 20 -11.19 19.03 -27.32
N TYR A 21 -10.22 19.33 -26.47
CA TYR A 21 -9.31 20.44 -26.70
C TYR A 21 -8.45 20.16 -27.94
N THR A 22 -8.51 21.04 -28.93
CA THR A 22 -7.66 20.98 -30.12
C THR A 22 -6.61 22.08 -30.01
N PRO A 23 -5.30 21.75 -29.96
CA PRO A 23 -4.25 22.75 -29.92
C PRO A 23 -4.29 23.65 -31.16
N HIS A 24 -3.98 24.93 -30.99
CA HIS A 24 -4.01 25.89 -32.10
C HIS A 24 -2.72 25.89 -32.94
N SER A 25 -1.67 25.18 -32.50
CA SER A 25 -0.39 25.04 -33.19
C SER A 25 0.38 23.81 -32.70
N ASP A 26 1.29 23.29 -33.52
CA ASP A 26 2.16 22.14 -33.17
C ASP A 26 3.11 22.44 -32.00
N ASP A 27 3.50 23.71 -31.82
CA ASP A 27 4.40 24.15 -30.73
C ASP A 27 3.70 24.32 -29.38
N GLN A 28 2.39 24.08 -29.32
CA GLN A 28 1.64 24.28 -28.09
C GLN A 28 1.94 23.15 -27.09
N ILE A 29 2.61 23.49 -25.99
CA ILE A 29 2.90 22.52 -24.92
C ILE A 29 1.59 22.12 -24.21
N LEU A 30 1.11 20.91 -24.49
CA LEU A 30 -0.08 20.33 -23.84
C LEU A 30 0.22 19.72 -22.48
N VAL A 31 1.41 19.12 -22.35
CA VAL A 31 1.87 18.50 -21.12
C VAL A 31 3.38 18.59 -21.03
N ARG A 32 3.90 18.84 -19.83
CA ARG A 32 5.33 18.69 -19.52
C ARG A 32 5.51 17.39 -18.75
N LEU A 33 6.20 16.44 -19.37
CA LEU A 33 6.51 15.16 -18.73
C LEU A 33 7.52 15.37 -17.59
N SER A 34 7.35 14.63 -16.50
CA SER A 34 8.34 14.51 -15.43
C SER A 34 9.63 13.90 -15.96
N PRO A 35 10.79 14.10 -15.30
CA PRO A 35 12.05 13.47 -15.71
C PRO A 35 11.95 11.93 -15.82
N ALA A 36 11.13 11.30 -14.98
CA ALA A 36 10.92 9.85 -15.02
C ALA A 36 10.14 9.43 -16.28
N GLU A 37 9.11 10.20 -16.67
CA GLU A 37 8.38 9.94 -17.92
C GLU A 37 9.23 10.25 -19.16
N GLN A 38 10.10 11.26 -19.10
CA GLN A 38 11.06 11.55 -20.17
C GLN A 38 12.07 10.40 -20.33
N ALA A 39 12.53 9.82 -19.22
CA ALA A 39 13.44 8.67 -19.24
C ALA A 39 12.82 7.42 -19.89
N LEU A 40 11.49 7.27 -19.86
CA LEU A 40 10.79 6.19 -20.57
C LEU A 40 10.98 6.28 -22.09
N GLY A 41 10.98 7.49 -22.65
CA GLY A 41 11.20 7.72 -24.08
C GLY A 41 12.65 7.48 -24.54
N GLN A 42 13.58 7.31 -23.59
CA GLN A 42 15.00 7.07 -23.85
C GLN A 42 15.43 5.64 -23.47
N ALA A 43 14.49 4.75 -23.15
CA ALA A 43 14.81 3.41 -22.73
C ALA A 43 15.55 2.64 -23.84
N ALA A 44 16.65 1.99 -23.47
CA ALA A 44 17.40 1.15 -24.38
C ALA A 44 16.50 0.03 -24.95
N PRO A 45 16.69 -0.34 -26.23
CA PRO A 45 15.93 -1.42 -26.83
C PRO A 45 16.15 -2.75 -26.10
N ILE A 46 15.09 -3.52 -25.94
CA ILE A 46 15.11 -4.84 -25.29
C ILE A 46 15.41 -5.89 -26.36
N HIS A 47 16.57 -6.52 -26.27
CA HIS A 47 17.03 -7.51 -27.25
C HIS A 47 17.12 -8.94 -26.70
N SER A 48 17.08 -9.09 -25.38
CA SER A 48 17.25 -10.38 -24.70
C SER A 48 16.39 -10.48 -23.43
N GLU A 49 16.22 -11.70 -22.91
CA GLU A 49 15.56 -11.93 -21.63
C GLU A 49 16.28 -11.22 -20.48
N ALA A 50 17.62 -11.20 -20.51
CA ALA A 50 18.42 -10.51 -19.50
C ALA A 50 18.16 -8.99 -19.51
N ASP A 51 18.01 -8.40 -20.69
CA ASP A 51 17.60 -6.98 -20.82
C ASP A 51 16.19 -6.76 -20.28
N ALA A 52 15.24 -7.63 -20.63
CA ALA A 52 13.87 -7.54 -20.15
C ALA A 52 13.79 -7.61 -18.62
N ILE A 53 14.52 -8.55 -17.99
CA ILE A 53 14.63 -8.67 -16.53
C ILE A 53 15.21 -7.39 -15.92
N ARG A 54 16.30 -6.86 -16.48
CA ARG A 54 16.95 -5.64 -15.98
C ARG A 54 16.01 -4.43 -16.05
N HIS A 55 15.38 -4.21 -17.20
CA HIS A 55 14.44 -3.10 -17.40
C HIS A 55 13.19 -3.24 -16.52
N ALA A 56 12.62 -4.45 -16.42
CA ALA A 56 11.48 -4.70 -15.56
C ALA A 56 11.78 -4.40 -14.09
N ARG A 57 12.95 -4.81 -13.57
CA ARG A 57 13.39 -4.47 -12.20
C ARG A 57 13.47 -2.96 -12.00
N GLN A 58 14.14 -2.24 -12.90
CA GLN A 58 14.27 -0.79 -12.82
C GLN A 58 12.92 -0.08 -12.83
N TRP A 59 11.98 -0.54 -13.65
CA TRP A 59 10.64 0.02 -13.69
C TRP A 59 9.80 -0.35 -12.47
N ILE A 60 9.91 -1.56 -11.93
CA ILE A 60 9.27 -1.92 -10.65
C ILE A 60 9.80 -1.04 -9.52
N ASP A 61 11.11 -0.83 -9.43
CA ASP A 61 11.72 0.04 -8.42
C ASP A 61 11.30 1.52 -8.60
N THR A 62 11.14 1.96 -9.84
CA THR A 62 10.60 3.29 -10.14
C THR A 62 9.13 3.40 -9.75
N ALA A 63 8.32 2.39 -10.07
CA ALA A 63 6.91 2.31 -9.68
C ALA A 63 6.76 2.40 -8.16
N ARG A 64 7.63 1.71 -7.41
CA ARG A 64 7.69 1.75 -5.95
C ARG A 64 8.04 3.13 -5.42
N SER A 65 9.17 3.66 -5.84
CA SER A 65 9.69 4.93 -5.33
C SER A 65 8.83 6.13 -5.68
N ARG A 66 8.03 6.05 -6.75
CA ARG A 66 7.14 7.13 -7.22
C ARG A 66 5.67 6.90 -6.94
N GLU A 67 5.29 5.67 -6.58
CA GLU A 67 3.89 5.20 -6.53
C GLU A 67 3.13 5.46 -7.83
N ASP A 68 3.79 5.12 -8.93
CA ASP A 68 3.23 5.33 -10.26
C ASP A 68 3.08 3.99 -10.97
N ALA A 69 1.84 3.50 -11.01
CA ALA A 69 1.49 2.22 -11.61
C ALA A 69 1.78 2.12 -13.11
N ARG A 70 2.03 3.25 -13.81
CA ARG A 70 2.40 3.24 -15.24
C ARG A 70 3.71 2.49 -15.47
N PHE A 71 4.65 2.61 -14.53
CA PHE A 71 5.92 1.88 -14.58
C PHE A 71 5.74 0.36 -14.47
N LEU A 72 4.72 -0.12 -13.77
CA LEU A 72 4.38 -1.54 -13.75
C LEU A 72 3.90 -2.03 -15.12
N GLY A 73 3.18 -1.19 -15.86
CA GLY A 73 2.77 -1.50 -17.24
C GLY A 73 3.96 -1.67 -18.18
N TYR A 74 4.99 -0.81 -18.06
CA TYR A 74 6.23 -0.97 -18.84
C TYR A 74 7.00 -2.23 -18.43
N ALA A 75 7.11 -2.51 -17.13
CA ALA A 75 7.71 -3.75 -16.64
C ALA A 75 7.01 -5.00 -17.19
N GLN A 76 5.68 -5.01 -17.18
CA GLN A 76 4.89 -6.09 -17.73
C GLN A 76 5.09 -6.25 -19.25
N ALA A 77 5.14 -5.13 -19.99
CA ALA A 77 5.39 -5.15 -21.43
C ALA A 77 6.76 -5.75 -21.77
N ALA A 78 7.82 -5.40 -21.02
CA ALA A 78 9.14 -5.99 -21.19
C ALA A 78 9.18 -7.50 -20.95
N LEU A 79 8.47 -7.98 -19.93
CA LEU A 79 8.47 -9.40 -19.57
C LEU A 79 7.60 -10.26 -20.49
N SER A 80 6.57 -9.66 -21.10
CA SER A 80 5.52 -10.37 -21.85
C SER A 80 6.04 -11.39 -22.89
N PRO A 81 7.05 -11.09 -23.73
CA PRO A 81 7.57 -12.05 -24.71
C PRO A 81 8.20 -13.31 -24.09
N TYR A 82 8.62 -13.22 -22.82
CA TYR A 82 9.37 -14.24 -22.12
C TYR A 82 8.52 -15.05 -21.13
N LEU A 83 7.25 -14.68 -20.91
CA LEU A 83 6.37 -15.31 -19.92
C LEU A 83 6.05 -16.78 -20.23
N SER A 84 5.81 -17.11 -21.49
CA SER A 84 5.41 -18.47 -21.91
C SER A 84 6.58 -19.33 -22.42
N SER A 85 7.64 -18.69 -22.89
CA SER A 85 8.72 -19.33 -23.67
C SER A 85 9.91 -19.81 -22.83
N THR A 86 10.17 -19.21 -21.66
CA THR A 86 11.49 -19.32 -21.02
C THR A 86 11.53 -20.19 -19.76
N GLN A 87 10.39 -20.49 -19.14
CA GLN A 87 10.30 -21.07 -17.77
C GLN A 87 11.23 -20.37 -16.75
N SER A 88 11.62 -19.12 -17.01
CA SER A 88 12.60 -18.39 -16.21
C SER A 88 12.00 -18.00 -14.87
N ALA A 89 12.59 -18.50 -13.78
CA ALA A 89 12.14 -18.13 -12.43
C ALA A 89 12.19 -16.61 -12.22
N SER A 90 13.23 -15.94 -12.71
CA SER A 90 13.35 -14.48 -12.59
C SER A 90 12.20 -13.75 -13.28
N VAL A 91 11.81 -14.16 -14.49
CA VAL A 91 10.66 -13.57 -15.19
C VAL A 91 9.35 -13.83 -14.43
N GLN A 92 9.14 -15.05 -13.92
CA GLN A 92 7.93 -15.41 -13.17
C GLN A 92 7.84 -14.67 -11.82
N LEU A 93 8.96 -14.51 -11.12
CA LEU A 93 9.03 -13.77 -9.85
C LEU A 93 8.71 -12.28 -10.07
N LEU A 94 9.32 -11.64 -11.08
CA LEU A 94 9.03 -10.23 -11.39
C LEU A 94 7.57 -10.03 -11.84
N GLN A 95 7.02 -10.96 -12.60
CA GLN A 95 5.61 -10.89 -12.97
C GLN A 95 4.67 -11.09 -11.77
N ALA A 96 5.01 -12.00 -10.84
CA ALA A 96 4.24 -12.18 -9.60
C ALA A 96 4.33 -10.93 -8.70
N GLU A 97 5.46 -10.24 -8.71
CA GLU A 97 5.67 -8.98 -8.00
C GLU A 97 4.81 -7.85 -8.58
N ILE A 98 4.74 -7.73 -9.91
CA ILE A 98 3.81 -6.81 -10.60
C ILE A 98 2.36 -7.14 -10.21
N GLU A 99 1.97 -8.41 -10.29
CA GLU A 99 0.62 -8.87 -9.93
C GLU A 99 0.29 -8.56 -8.47
N GLN A 100 1.24 -8.75 -7.54
CA GLN A 100 1.07 -8.35 -6.15
C GLN A 100 0.85 -6.84 -6.00
N TYR A 101 1.64 -6.00 -6.69
CA TYR A 101 1.49 -4.54 -6.64
C TYR A 101 0.15 -4.06 -7.20
N GLN A 102 -0.38 -4.77 -8.20
CA GLN A 102 -1.68 -4.50 -8.80
C GLN A 102 -2.85 -5.11 -8.01
N HIS A 103 -2.61 -5.66 -6.82
CA HIS A 103 -3.59 -6.39 -6.02
C HIS A 103 -4.20 -7.63 -6.70
N ALA A 104 -3.55 -8.13 -7.76
CA ALA A 104 -3.90 -9.37 -8.45
C ALA A 104 -3.38 -10.61 -7.69
N PHE A 105 -3.71 -10.71 -6.40
CA PHE A 105 -3.20 -11.78 -5.51
C PHE A 105 -3.54 -13.20 -5.98
N PRO A 106 -4.73 -13.51 -6.52
CA PRO A 106 -5.01 -14.83 -7.07
C PRO A 106 -4.06 -15.22 -8.20
N GLN A 107 -3.77 -14.28 -9.11
CA GLN A 107 -2.87 -14.46 -10.25
C GLN A 107 -1.43 -14.67 -9.76
N ALA A 108 -0.95 -13.81 -8.86
CA ALA A 108 0.37 -13.92 -8.26
C ALA A 108 0.55 -15.27 -7.56
N ARG A 109 -0.45 -15.73 -6.79
CA ARG A 109 -0.41 -17.04 -6.12
C ARG A 109 -0.34 -18.17 -7.12
N LEU A 110 -1.23 -18.19 -8.12
CA LEU A 110 -1.24 -19.23 -9.14
C LEU A 110 0.15 -19.33 -9.82
N ARG A 111 0.72 -18.18 -10.18
CA ARG A 111 2.04 -18.10 -10.81
C ARG A 111 3.14 -18.66 -9.92
N LEU A 112 3.21 -18.23 -8.67
CA LEU A 112 4.22 -18.69 -7.72
C LEU A 112 4.07 -20.19 -7.42
N THR A 113 2.84 -20.69 -7.26
CA THR A 113 2.59 -22.12 -7.06
C THR A 113 3.00 -22.94 -8.28
N GLN A 114 2.72 -22.49 -9.50
CA GLN A 114 3.17 -23.16 -10.73
C GLN A 114 4.70 -23.18 -10.85
N LEU A 115 5.37 -22.09 -10.46
CA LEU A 115 6.83 -22.02 -10.41
C LEU A 115 7.37 -23.05 -9.41
N LEU A 116 6.82 -23.08 -8.18
CA LEU A 116 7.27 -23.97 -7.11
C LEU A 116 6.99 -25.45 -7.37
N ASN A 117 5.96 -25.79 -8.14
CA ASN A 117 5.74 -27.16 -8.60
C ASN A 117 6.88 -27.69 -9.47
N LYS A 118 7.60 -26.80 -10.15
CA LYS A 118 8.74 -27.13 -11.01
C LYS A 118 10.08 -26.91 -10.31
N ARG A 119 10.16 -25.90 -9.44
CA ARG A 119 11.36 -25.47 -8.71
C ARG A 119 11.04 -25.35 -7.21
N PRO A 120 10.94 -26.48 -6.50
CA PRO A 120 10.57 -26.47 -5.08
C PRO A 120 11.62 -25.82 -4.18
N ASP A 121 12.84 -25.62 -4.68
CA ASP A 121 13.97 -24.94 -4.06
C ASP A 121 14.02 -23.43 -4.35
N GLU A 122 13.06 -22.87 -5.10
CA GLU A 122 13.00 -21.42 -5.37
C GLU A 122 12.54 -20.64 -4.13
N GLY A 123 13.50 -20.30 -3.27
CA GLY A 123 13.25 -19.70 -1.96
C GLY A 123 12.56 -18.34 -2.03
N GLN A 124 12.87 -17.53 -3.05
CA GLN A 124 12.21 -16.24 -3.25
C GLN A 124 10.73 -16.41 -3.57
N ALA A 125 10.34 -17.47 -4.29
CA ALA A 125 8.93 -17.75 -4.55
C ALA A 125 8.17 -18.15 -3.27
N TRP A 126 8.79 -18.94 -2.40
CA TRP A 126 8.24 -19.25 -1.08
C TRP A 126 8.08 -17.98 -0.21
N LEU A 127 9.07 -17.08 -0.23
CA LEU A 127 9.01 -15.81 0.51
C LEU A 127 7.88 -14.90 0.00
N MET A 128 7.70 -14.82 -1.32
CA MET A 128 6.60 -14.06 -1.92
C MET A 128 5.23 -14.67 -1.58
N LEU A 129 5.09 -16.00 -1.64
CA LEU A 129 3.86 -16.68 -1.18
C LEU A 129 3.58 -16.41 0.29
N ALA A 130 4.61 -16.47 1.15
CA ALA A 130 4.47 -16.17 2.56
C ALA A 130 3.92 -14.76 2.78
N ASN A 131 4.46 -13.76 2.07
CA ASN A 131 3.97 -12.40 2.15
C ASN A 131 2.53 -12.26 1.61
N LEU A 132 2.20 -12.86 0.46
CA LEU A 132 0.84 -12.86 -0.09
C LEU A 132 -0.17 -13.49 0.87
N ASP A 133 0.20 -14.56 1.56
CA ASP A 133 -0.67 -15.19 2.54
C ASP A 133 -0.77 -14.37 3.83
N ARG A 134 0.32 -13.75 4.28
CA ARG A 134 0.32 -12.84 5.44
C ARG A 134 -0.61 -11.65 5.22
N ILE A 135 -0.49 -10.93 4.09
CA ILE A 135 -1.33 -9.75 3.82
C ILE A 135 -2.81 -10.09 3.66
N GLN A 136 -3.15 -11.33 3.32
CA GLN A 136 -4.55 -11.78 3.20
C GLN A 136 -5.07 -12.45 4.49
N GLY A 137 -4.28 -12.46 5.57
CA GLY A 137 -4.64 -13.05 6.86
C GLY A 137 -4.59 -14.58 6.91
N ARG A 138 -3.93 -15.24 5.95
CA ARG A 138 -3.71 -16.70 5.92
C ARG A 138 -2.41 -17.06 6.64
N PHE A 139 -2.33 -16.75 7.92
CA PHE A 139 -1.08 -16.80 8.67
C PHE A 139 -0.46 -18.20 8.80
N ASP A 140 -1.26 -19.27 8.90
CA ASP A 140 -0.73 -20.63 8.95
C ASP A 140 -0.06 -21.05 7.64
N THR A 141 -0.69 -20.74 6.51
CA THR A 141 -0.11 -20.98 5.18
C THR A 141 1.12 -20.12 4.95
N ALA A 142 1.09 -18.86 5.40
CA ALA A 142 2.26 -17.99 5.35
C ALA A 142 3.44 -18.58 6.13
N ARG A 143 3.18 -19.14 7.33
CA ARG A 143 4.21 -19.73 8.19
C ARG A 143 4.85 -20.93 7.54
N GLN A 144 4.03 -21.81 6.95
CA GLN A 144 4.52 -22.97 6.19
C GLN A 144 5.39 -22.52 5.00
N SER A 145 5.02 -21.45 4.31
CA SER A 145 5.81 -20.90 3.20
C SER A 145 7.16 -20.35 3.68
N CYS A 146 7.21 -19.59 4.78
CA CYS A 146 8.49 -19.16 5.38
C CYS A 146 9.38 -20.37 5.74
N GLN A 147 8.80 -21.43 6.32
CA GLN A 147 9.53 -22.65 6.69
C GLN A 147 10.08 -23.39 5.47
N ARG A 148 9.31 -23.45 4.37
CA ARG A 148 9.77 -24.05 3.10
C ARG A 148 10.88 -23.23 2.45
N ALA A 149 10.87 -21.90 2.58
CA ALA A 149 11.96 -21.05 2.13
C ALA A 149 13.30 -21.36 2.82
N ALA A 150 13.30 -22.01 4.00
CA ALA A 150 14.53 -22.36 4.71
C ALA A 150 15.41 -23.39 4.00
N THR A 151 14.92 -24.06 2.96
CA THR A 151 15.72 -25.00 2.16
C THR A 151 16.74 -24.28 1.28
N SER A 152 16.52 -23.01 0.95
CA SER A 152 17.34 -22.27 -0.02
C SER A 152 17.62 -20.81 0.32
N LEU A 153 16.98 -20.24 1.35
CA LEU A 153 17.28 -18.89 1.84
C LEU A 153 18.17 -18.89 3.08
N PRO A 154 18.91 -17.79 3.33
CA PRO A 154 19.64 -17.61 4.58
C PRO A 154 18.73 -17.72 5.80
N PRO A 155 19.19 -18.34 6.91
CA PRO A 155 18.42 -18.44 8.14
C PRO A 155 17.92 -17.09 8.67
N THR A 156 18.71 -16.03 8.51
CA THR A 156 18.35 -14.64 8.87
C THR A 156 17.06 -14.20 8.18
N THR A 157 16.97 -14.38 6.86
CA THR A 157 15.80 -14.04 6.04
C THR A 157 14.56 -14.82 6.49
N VAL A 158 14.71 -16.10 6.80
CA VAL A 158 13.60 -16.96 7.27
C VAL A 158 13.10 -16.53 8.64
N ILE A 159 14.00 -16.18 9.57
CA ILE A 159 13.66 -15.68 10.90
C ILE A 159 12.85 -14.38 10.79
N ILE A 160 13.28 -13.45 9.94
CA ILE A 160 12.56 -12.18 9.72
C ILE A 160 11.16 -12.44 9.12
N CYS A 161 11.05 -13.36 8.16
CA CYS A 161 9.77 -13.81 7.59
C CYS A 161 8.82 -14.33 8.69
N LEU A 162 9.30 -15.24 9.55
CA LEU A 162 8.51 -15.81 10.64
C LEU A 162 8.11 -14.75 11.67
N ALA A 163 9.02 -13.82 12.03
CA ALA A 163 8.74 -12.74 12.96
C ALA A 163 7.59 -11.83 12.46
N SER A 164 7.53 -11.55 11.15
CA SER A 164 6.43 -10.78 10.56
C SER A 164 5.07 -11.45 10.77
N ILE A 165 5.00 -12.79 10.75
CA ILE A 165 3.77 -13.54 11.00
C ILE A 165 3.45 -13.58 12.50
N GLN A 166 4.47 -13.80 13.33
CA GLN A 166 4.32 -13.85 14.80
C GLN A 166 3.75 -12.56 15.38
N SER A 167 4.09 -11.41 14.78
CA SER A 167 3.52 -10.09 15.13
C SER A 167 1.98 -10.04 14.96
N MET A 168 1.45 -10.88 14.07
CA MET A 168 0.02 -10.97 13.76
C MET A 168 -0.69 -12.14 14.44
N THR A 169 0.04 -13.04 15.12
CA THR A 169 -0.51 -14.30 15.66
C THR A 169 -0.21 -14.53 17.15
N GLY A 170 -0.38 -13.50 17.99
CA GLY A 170 -0.24 -13.60 19.45
C GLY A 170 1.17 -13.82 19.99
N GLN A 171 2.20 -13.70 19.15
CA GLN A 171 3.61 -13.93 19.51
C GLN A 171 4.43 -12.64 19.38
N LEU A 172 3.80 -11.48 19.57
CA LEU A 172 4.40 -10.16 19.35
C LEU A 172 5.70 -9.95 20.15
N GLU A 173 5.67 -10.19 21.46
CA GLU A 173 6.84 -10.04 22.34
C GLU A 173 7.98 -11.01 21.96
N GLN A 174 7.63 -12.23 21.55
CA GLN A 174 8.61 -13.21 21.08
C GLN A 174 9.26 -12.75 19.77
N ALA A 175 8.46 -12.26 18.82
CA ALA A 175 8.94 -11.76 17.54
C ALA A 175 9.89 -10.57 17.76
N TRP A 176 9.48 -9.61 18.59
CA TRP A 176 10.28 -8.46 18.98
C TRP A 176 11.64 -8.87 19.56
N SER A 177 11.64 -9.72 20.60
CA SER A 177 12.88 -10.17 21.24
C SER A 177 13.79 -10.94 20.28
N THR A 178 13.21 -11.67 19.32
CA THR A 178 13.96 -12.42 18.32
C THR A 178 14.64 -11.50 17.33
N LEU A 179 13.95 -10.44 16.88
CA LEU A 179 14.52 -9.45 15.97
C LEU A 179 15.63 -8.63 16.64
N LEU A 180 15.48 -8.25 17.91
CA LEU A 180 16.56 -7.58 18.66
C LEU A 180 17.79 -8.48 18.79
N ARG A 181 17.63 -9.73 19.22
CA ARG A 181 18.75 -10.68 19.29
C ARG A 181 19.43 -10.90 17.94
N LEU A 182 18.65 -10.88 16.85
CA LEU A 182 19.18 -11.02 15.50
C LEU A 182 20.03 -9.82 15.10
N GLU A 183 19.58 -8.61 15.44
CA GLU A 183 20.29 -7.35 15.16
C GLU A 183 21.54 -7.17 16.03
N ASP A 184 21.47 -7.50 17.32
CA ASP A 184 22.58 -7.38 18.27
C ASP A 184 23.70 -8.41 18.04
N ASN A 185 23.44 -9.45 17.25
CA ASN A 185 24.40 -10.51 17.02
C ASN A 185 25.49 -10.09 16.02
N GLN A 186 26.61 -9.59 16.57
CA GLN A 186 27.79 -9.16 15.80
C GLN A 186 28.45 -10.27 14.98
N GLN A 187 28.17 -11.55 15.27
CA GLN A 187 28.69 -12.67 14.48
C GLN A 187 27.90 -12.89 13.18
N LEU A 188 26.70 -12.32 13.06
CA LEU A 188 25.87 -12.41 11.86
C LEU A 188 26.18 -11.26 10.91
N SER A 189 26.54 -11.62 9.67
CA SER A 189 26.68 -10.65 8.59
C SER A 189 25.32 -10.39 7.93
N LEU A 190 24.51 -9.52 8.54
CA LEU A 190 23.22 -9.10 7.97
C LEU A 190 23.42 -8.23 6.73
N GLN A 191 22.66 -8.51 5.68
CA GLN A 191 22.60 -7.63 4.51
C GLN A 191 21.93 -6.30 4.88
N ARG A 192 22.19 -5.24 4.11
CA ARG A 192 21.58 -3.92 4.33
C ARG A 192 20.05 -3.97 4.25
N SER A 193 19.53 -4.74 3.30
CA SER A 193 18.09 -4.99 3.14
C SER A 193 17.48 -5.74 4.33
N GLU A 194 18.18 -6.74 4.87
CA GLU A 194 17.74 -7.48 6.06
C GLU A 194 17.69 -6.58 7.28
N ARG A 195 18.72 -5.74 7.50
CA ARG A 195 18.70 -4.75 8.60
C ARG A 195 17.56 -3.75 8.47
N GLN A 196 17.35 -3.20 7.27
CA GLN A 196 16.21 -2.32 7.03
C GLN A 196 14.89 -3.03 7.35
N TRP A 197 14.72 -4.28 6.89
CA TRP A 197 13.51 -5.05 7.16
C TRP A 197 13.30 -5.34 8.66
N ILE A 198 14.36 -5.66 9.41
CA ILE A 198 14.31 -5.82 10.86
C ILE A 198 13.78 -4.54 11.53
N TYR A 199 14.36 -3.38 11.21
CA TYR A 199 13.92 -2.13 11.81
C TYR A 199 12.51 -1.71 11.36
N THR A 200 12.10 -2.02 10.13
CA THR A 200 10.70 -1.85 9.70
C THR A 200 9.75 -2.63 10.58
N LEU A 201 10.02 -3.93 10.80
CA LEU A 201 9.16 -4.78 11.63
C LEU A 201 9.17 -4.32 13.10
N LEU A 202 10.33 -3.94 13.65
CA LEU A 202 10.41 -3.40 15.01
C LEU A 202 9.61 -2.10 15.15
N ALA A 203 9.66 -1.20 14.16
CA ALA A 203 8.82 0.00 14.15
C ALA A 203 7.33 -0.34 14.14
N GLU A 204 6.89 -1.26 13.28
CA GLU A 204 5.48 -1.69 13.20
C GLU A 204 4.98 -2.30 14.52
N MET A 205 5.78 -3.19 15.11
CA MET A 205 5.48 -3.80 16.41
C MET A 205 5.47 -2.77 17.55
N ALA A 206 6.24 -1.69 17.42
CA ALA A 206 6.31 -0.63 18.44
C ALA A 206 5.02 0.19 18.38
N ILE A 207 4.59 0.55 17.16
CA ILE A 207 3.32 1.19 16.89
C ILE A 207 2.16 0.32 17.38
N GLN A 208 2.21 -0.99 17.15
CA GLN A 208 1.20 -1.95 17.61
C GLN A 208 1.05 -1.96 19.15
N GLN A 209 2.14 -1.72 19.88
CA GLN A 209 2.18 -1.65 21.35
C GLN A 209 1.97 -0.24 21.91
N GLY A 210 1.90 0.80 21.07
CA GLY A 210 1.86 2.20 21.51
C GLY A 210 3.20 2.72 22.06
N LEU A 211 4.31 2.05 21.72
CA LEU A 211 5.68 2.42 22.10
C LEU A 211 6.23 3.42 21.08
N ASN A 212 5.70 4.65 21.10
CA ASN A 212 5.96 5.63 20.05
C ASN A 212 7.42 6.08 19.96
N SER A 213 8.10 6.25 21.10
CA SER A 213 9.51 6.66 21.14
C SER A 213 10.41 5.62 20.45
N GLU A 214 10.18 4.35 20.76
CA GLU A 214 10.84 3.21 20.12
C GLU A 214 10.50 3.14 18.64
N ALA A 215 9.23 3.36 18.27
CA ALA A 215 8.80 3.38 16.88
C ALA A 215 9.56 4.43 16.06
N HIS A 216 9.67 5.66 16.55
CA HIS A 216 10.44 6.73 15.89
C HIS A 216 11.92 6.36 15.74
N SER A 217 12.53 5.82 16.79
CA SER A 217 13.94 5.37 16.76
C SER A 217 14.17 4.29 15.70
N TYR A 218 13.31 3.28 15.62
CA TYR A 218 13.44 2.23 14.59
C TYR A 218 13.16 2.76 13.19
N LEU A 219 12.19 3.66 13.01
CA LEU A 219 11.93 4.32 11.73
C LEU A 219 13.13 5.12 11.25
N GLU A 220 13.80 5.87 12.13
CA GLU A 220 15.03 6.60 11.80
C GLU A 220 16.13 5.65 11.29
N ARG A 221 16.35 4.53 11.99
CA ARG A 221 17.32 3.51 11.58
C ARG A 221 16.95 2.84 10.26
N ALA A 222 15.66 2.57 10.03
CA ALA A 222 15.18 1.99 8.78
C ALA A 222 15.29 2.98 7.59
N LEU A 223 15.09 4.27 7.84
CA LEU A 223 15.18 5.34 6.83
C LEU A 223 16.62 5.74 6.52
N GLN A 224 17.57 5.58 7.45
CA GLN A 224 18.97 5.93 7.23
C GLN A 224 19.55 5.39 5.91
N PRO A 225 19.35 4.10 5.55
CA PRO A 225 19.85 3.59 4.29
C PRO A 225 19.04 4.03 3.06
N SER A 226 17.75 4.32 3.25
CA SER A 226 16.79 4.59 2.20
C SER A 226 15.88 5.78 2.58
N PRO A 227 16.40 7.02 2.60
CA PRO A 227 15.66 8.17 3.15
C PRO A 227 14.39 8.52 2.38
N ASN A 228 14.23 7.99 1.17
CA ASN A 228 13.09 8.21 0.30
C ASN A 228 12.25 6.94 0.10
N ASP A 229 12.41 5.93 0.96
CA ASP A 229 11.54 4.75 0.96
C ASP A 229 10.10 5.19 1.27
N PRO A 230 9.14 5.02 0.35
CA PRO A 230 7.82 5.58 0.55
C PRO A 230 7.03 4.89 1.65
N TYR A 231 7.20 3.58 1.80
CA TYR A 231 6.53 2.83 2.86
C TYR A 231 6.93 3.34 4.24
N LEU A 232 8.24 3.50 4.47
CA LEU A 232 8.75 4.00 5.75
C LEU A 232 8.34 5.45 6.04
N ARG A 233 8.35 6.32 5.01
CA ARG A 233 7.87 7.70 5.15
C ARG A 233 6.40 7.76 5.52
N TYR A 234 5.58 6.87 4.98
CA TYR A 234 4.16 6.80 5.29
C TYR A 234 3.87 6.17 6.64
N LEU A 235 4.64 5.16 7.05
CA LEU A 235 4.56 4.60 8.38
C LEU A 235 4.90 5.65 9.44
N GLN A 236 5.97 6.44 9.22
CA GLN A 236 6.35 7.56 10.08
C GLN A 236 5.28 8.66 10.09
N SER A 237 4.72 9.00 8.93
CA SER A 237 3.64 9.99 8.83
C SER A 237 2.37 9.53 9.55
N ASP A 238 2.04 8.25 9.50
CA ASP A 238 0.89 7.69 10.19
C ASP A 238 1.09 7.68 11.71
N LEU A 239 2.33 7.44 12.17
CA LEU A 239 2.70 7.61 13.58
C LEU A 239 2.54 9.07 14.03
N TRP A 240 3.10 10.04 13.31
CA TRP A 240 2.91 11.48 13.62
C TRP A 240 1.44 11.91 13.59
N LEU A 241 0.65 11.38 12.64
CA LEU A 241 -0.80 11.63 12.60
C LEU A 241 -1.52 11.12 13.84
N SER A 242 -1.07 9.99 14.42
CA SER A 242 -1.63 9.43 15.65
C SER A 242 -1.26 10.26 16.88
N GLU A 243 -0.12 10.95 16.84
CA GLU A 243 0.40 11.81 17.92
C GLU A 243 -0.10 13.25 17.86
N GLY A 244 -0.81 13.64 16.80
CA GLY A 244 -1.20 15.03 16.57
C GLY A 244 -0.07 15.91 16.00
N ALA A 245 1.07 15.32 15.63
CA ALA A 245 2.23 15.99 15.05
C ALA A 245 2.02 16.35 13.57
N HIS A 246 0.98 17.15 13.28
CA HIS A 246 0.53 17.47 11.93
C HIS A 246 1.57 18.27 11.12
N ALA A 247 2.34 19.13 11.80
CA ALA A 247 3.38 19.94 11.17
C ALA A 247 4.51 19.07 10.60
N ASP A 248 4.92 18.00 11.31
CA ASP A 248 5.96 17.07 10.87
C ASP A 248 5.53 16.28 9.63
N VAL A 249 4.26 15.85 9.58
CA VAL A 249 3.68 15.20 8.39
C VAL A 249 3.73 16.14 7.19
N ILE A 250 3.31 17.39 7.37
CA ILE A 250 3.30 18.39 6.30
C ILE A 250 4.72 18.66 5.81
N SER A 251 5.65 18.94 6.72
CA SER A 251 7.06 19.21 6.40
C SER A 251 7.72 18.05 5.64
N SER A 252 7.51 16.81 6.11
CA SER A 252 8.13 15.62 5.54
C SER A 252 7.60 15.28 4.13
N LEU A 253 6.31 15.51 3.88
CA LEU A 253 5.64 15.08 2.64
C LEU A 253 5.38 16.20 1.63
N GLN A 254 5.67 17.46 1.94
CA GLN A 254 5.36 18.59 1.05
C GLN A 254 5.97 18.44 -0.35
N SER A 255 7.15 17.87 -0.48
CA SER A 255 7.81 17.64 -1.78
C SER A 255 7.24 16.45 -2.56
N TRP A 256 6.36 15.66 -1.96
CA TRP A 256 5.79 14.42 -2.51
C TRP A 256 4.30 14.56 -2.87
N GLN A 257 3.81 15.79 -3.04
CA GLN A 257 2.43 16.08 -3.44
C GLN A 257 2.05 15.46 -4.81
N ASP A 258 3.04 15.01 -5.59
CA ASP A 258 2.88 14.27 -6.82
C ASP A 258 2.44 12.81 -6.60
N ARG A 259 2.50 12.27 -5.37
CA ARG A 259 2.15 10.88 -5.03
C ARG A 259 0.83 10.80 -4.28
N ASP A 260 0.00 9.81 -4.61
CA ASP A 260 -1.37 9.68 -4.06
C ASP A 260 -1.37 9.51 -2.54
N ASN A 261 -0.55 8.60 -2.01
CA ASN A 261 -0.53 8.28 -0.59
C ASN A 261 0.05 9.42 0.28
N ALA A 262 1.03 10.16 -0.26
CA ALA A 262 1.55 11.37 0.37
C ALA A 262 0.49 12.48 0.39
N LEU A 263 -0.16 12.73 -0.76
CA LEU A 263 -1.19 13.75 -0.89
C LEU A 263 -2.38 13.49 0.04
N LEU A 264 -2.78 12.22 0.22
CA LEU A 264 -3.80 11.85 1.19
C LEU A 264 -3.40 12.22 2.63
N ARG A 265 -2.18 11.87 3.05
CA ARG A 265 -1.68 12.18 4.40
C ARG A 265 -1.56 13.68 4.63
N LEU A 266 -1.15 14.44 3.61
CA LEU A 266 -1.18 15.90 3.62
C LEU A 266 -2.60 16.43 3.83
N ALA A 267 -3.59 15.92 3.10
CA ALA A 267 -4.99 16.32 3.25
C ALA A 267 -5.53 16.01 4.66
N VAL A 268 -5.17 14.86 5.24
CA VAL A 268 -5.55 14.49 6.62
C VAL A 268 -4.90 15.44 7.64
N ALA A 269 -3.58 15.64 7.58
CA ALA A 269 -2.85 16.51 8.50
C ALA A 269 -3.35 17.95 8.42
N ALA A 270 -3.57 18.46 7.21
CA ALA A 270 -4.05 19.82 6.96
C ALA A 270 -5.45 20.05 7.48
N LYS A 271 -6.37 19.10 7.29
CA LYS A 271 -7.72 19.22 7.85
C LYS A 271 -7.69 19.26 9.37
N ARG A 272 -6.94 18.37 10.02
CA ARG A 272 -6.85 18.29 11.49
C ARG A 272 -6.20 19.54 12.12
N SER A 273 -5.23 20.14 11.43
CA SER A 273 -4.53 21.36 11.88
C SER A 273 -5.15 22.66 11.38
N GLN A 274 -6.24 22.62 10.61
CA GLN A 274 -6.84 23.79 9.96
C GLN A 274 -5.85 24.58 9.07
N HIS A 275 -4.93 23.87 8.42
CA HIS A 275 -3.90 24.46 7.57
C HIS A 275 -4.52 25.17 6.35
N PRO A 276 -3.97 26.31 5.89
CA PRO A 276 -4.51 27.07 4.74
C PRO A 276 -4.67 26.25 3.45
N ASP A 277 -3.79 25.28 3.23
CA ASP A 277 -3.83 24.39 2.05
C ASP A 277 -4.82 23.21 2.16
N ALA A 278 -5.57 23.06 3.26
CA ALA A 278 -6.45 21.90 3.47
C ALA A 278 -7.44 21.69 2.32
N SER A 279 -8.06 22.77 1.84
CA SER A 279 -8.99 22.71 0.70
C SER A 279 -8.29 22.31 -0.60
N ARG A 280 -7.06 22.80 -0.82
CA ARG A 280 -6.25 22.53 -2.01
C ARG A 280 -5.87 21.06 -2.09
N TRP A 281 -5.33 20.49 -1.01
CA TRP A 281 -4.93 19.07 -0.99
C TRP A 281 -6.13 18.11 -1.04
N ARG A 282 -7.23 18.45 -0.36
CA ARG A 282 -8.49 17.70 -0.48
C ARG A 282 -8.96 17.63 -1.92
N GLU A 283 -9.01 18.76 -2.62
CA GLU A 283 -9.50 18.80 -4.01
C GLU A 283 -8.56 18.08 -4.97
N ALA A 284 -7.25 18.26 -4.78
CA ALA A 284 -6.25 17.57 -5.58
C ALA A 284 -6.40 16.05 -5.47
N TYR A 285 -6.54 15.50 -4.26
CA TYR A 285 -6.74 14.06 -4.07
C TYR A 285 -8.09 13.58 -4.65
N ARG A 286 -9.16 14.37 -4.47
CA ARG A 286 -10.48 14.05 -5.05
C ARG A 286 -10.41 13.95 -6.58
N SER A 287 -9.75 14.91 -7.23
CA SER A 287 -9.57 14.89 -8.69
C SER A 287 -8.87 13.60 -9.15
N ARG A 288 -7.82 13.17 -8.45
CA ARG A 288 -7.09 11.94 -8.80
C ARG A 288 -7.97 10.69 -8.69
N LEU A 289 -8.80 10.59 -7.65
CA LEU A 289 -9.76 9.50 -7.53
C LEU A 289 -10.77 9.51 -8.69
N GLN A 290 -11.30 10.68 -9.06
CA GLN A 290 -12.22 10.81 -10.20
C GLN A 290 -11.56 10.43 -11.53
N ASP A 291 -10.31 10.83 -11.74
CA ASP A 291 -9.56 10.49 -12.96
C ASP A 291 -9.23 9.00 -13.03
N SER A 292 -8.92 8.35 -11.90
CA SER A 292 -8.76 6.90 -11.83
C SER A 292 -10.07 6.18 -12.16
N GLN A 293 -11.20 6.63 -11.61
CA GLN A 293 -12.54 6.10 -11.92
C GLN A 293 -12.90 6.23 -13.40
N ARG A 294 -12.70 7.42 -13.99
CA ARG A 294 -12.97 7.68 -15.43
C ARG A 294 -12.11 6.81 -16.34
N ALA A 295 -10.87 6.56 -15.93
CA ALA A 295 -9.95 5.68 -16.65
C ALA A 295 -10.20 4.18 -16.41
N GLY A 296 -11.20 3.81 -15.59
CA GLY A 296 -11.44 2.42 -15.21
C GLY A 296 -10.29 1.78 -14.42
N ARG A 297 -9.42 2.60 -13.82
CA ARG A 297 -8.29 2.12 -13.00
C ARG A 297 -8.77 1.75 -11.61
N SER A 298 -8.18 0.68 -11.05
CA SER A 298 -8.47 0.25 -9.68
C SER A 298 -8.11 1.36 -8.68
N ILE A 299 -8.90 1.46 -7.61
CA ILE A 299 -8.67 2.38 -6.49
C ILE A 299 -8.22 1.54 -5.31
N HIS A 300 -7.17 1.97 -4.62
CA HIS A 300 -6.77 1.34 -3.36
C HIS A 300 -7.85 1.58 -2.28
N HIS A 301 -8.64 0.55 -1.99
CA HIS A 301 -9.82 0.66 -1.13
C HIS A 301 -9.49 1.15 0.29
N ARG A 302 -8.37 0.75 0.89
CA ARG A 302 -7.89 1.31 2.19
C ARG A 302 -7.75 2.84 2.13
N GLU A 303 -7.10 3.36 1.11
CA GLU A 303 -6.80 4.79 1.00
C GLU A 303 -8.05 5.59 0.65
N GLN A 304 -8.97 4.99 -0.11
CA GLN A 304 -10.31 5.53 -0.32
C GLN A 304 -11.09 5.63 1.00
N ALA A 305 -11.12 4.56 1.79
CA ALA A 305 -11.79 4.56 3.10
C ALA A 305 -11.21 5.63 4.02
N ARG A 306 -9.88 5.74 4.08
CA ARG A 306 -9.18 6.77 4.85
C ARG A 306 -9.55 8.18 4.40
N PHE A 307 -9.60 8.45 3.09
CA PHE A 307 -10.01 9.75 2.56
C PHE A 307 -11.45 10.10 2.92
N LEU A 308 -12.36 9.16 2.70
CA LEU A 308 -13.78 9.32 2.99
C LEU A 308 -14.02 9.61 4.48
N LEU A 309 -13.37 8.84 5.35
CA LEU A 309 -13.52 8.98 6.80
C LEU A 309 -12.85 10.25 7.32
N SER A 310 -11.57 10.44 7.01
CA SER A 310 -10.76 11.45 7.68
C SER A 310 -10.81 12.81 7.01
N VAL A 311 -11.10 12.89 5.71
CA VAL A 311 -11.08 14.14 4.94
C VAL A 311 -12.48 14.60 4.55
N MET A 312 -13.33 13.68 4.10
CA MET A 312 -14.66 14.01 3.58
C MET A 312 -15.79 13.95 4.61
N ASP A 313 -15.55 13.39 5.80
CA ASP A 313 -16.58 13.14 6.83
C ASP A 313 -17.77 12.32 6.28
N GLN A 314 -17.46 11.27 5.49
CA GLN A 314 -18.43 10.37 4.87
C GLN A 314 -18.28 8.94 5.42
N PRO A 315 -18.64 8.71 6.70
CA PRO A 315 -18.39 7.44 7.38
C PRO A 315 -19.09 6.24 6.73
N GLN A 316 -20.31 6.39 6.20
CA GLN A 316 -21.01 5.30 5.49
C GLN A 316 -20.23 4.79 4.27
N GLN A 317 -19.75 5.71 3.44
CA GLN A 317 -18.98 5.36 2.25
C GLN A 317 -17.58 4.85 2.63
N ALA A 318 -17.01 5.38 3.72
CA ALA A 318 -15.75 4.88 4.26
C ALA A 318 -15.87 3.44 4.73
N LEU A 319 -16.96 3.08 5.42
CA LEU A 319 -17.23 1.71 5.86
C LEU A 319 -17.35 0.76 4.67
N GLN A 320 -18.09 1.14 3.62
CA GLN A 320 -18.20 0.34 2.40
C GLN A 320 -16.83 0.10 1.75
N ALA A 321 -16.01 1.13 1.62
CA ALA A 321 -14.65 1.01 1.07
C ALA A 321 -13.75 0.14 1.98
N ALA A 322 -13.84 0.30 3.31
CA ALA A 322 -13.06 -0.50 4.25
C ALA A 322 -13.47 -1.98 4.22
N GLN A 323 -14.77 -2.28 4.12
CA GLN A 323 -15.28 -3.64 3.98
C GLN A 323 -14.82 -4.28 2.67
N ALA A 324 -14.82 -3.53 1.56
CA ALA A 324 -14.29 -3.99 0.27
C ALA A 324 -12.79 -4.33 0.39
N ASN A 325 -12.01 -3.44 1.00
CA ASN A 325 -10.60 -3.69 1.28
C ASN A 325 -10.39 -4.95 2.12
N TRP A 326 -11.21 -5.16 3.16
CA TRP A 326 -11.11 -6.30 4.08
C TRP A 326 -11.39 -7.66 3.44
N GLN A 327 -12.05 -7.69 2.27
CA GLN A 327 -12.18 -8.91 1.48
C GLN A 327 -10.87 -9.31 0.79
N GLU A 328 -10.00 -8.34 0.51
CA GLU A 328 -8.78 -8.53 -0.27
C GLU A 328 -7.52 -8.58 0.60
N GLN A 329 -7.41 -7.67 1.59
CA GLN A 329 -6.26 -7.46 2.46
C GLN A 329 -6.68 -7.31 3.92
N ARG A 330 -5.83 -7.81 4.83
CA ARG A 330 -6.07 -7.90 6.27
C ARG A 330 -4.83 -7.53 7.09
N GLU A 331 -4.12 -6.50 6.67
CA GLU A 331 -3.04 -5.92 7.45
C GLU A 331 -3.57 -5.08 8.63
N LEU A 332 -2.69 -4.70 9.56
CA LEU A 332 -3.08 -3.90 10.73
C LEU A 332 -3.73 -2.56 10.34
N SER A 333 -3.21 -1.89 9.32
CA SER A 333 -3.76 -0.63 8.82
C SER A 333 -5.17 -0.81 8.22
N ASP A 334 -5.44 -1.96 7.59
CA ASP A 334 -6.75 -2.34 7.06
C ASP A 334 -7.75 -2.57 8.21
N LEU A 335 -7.32 -3.29 9.25
CA LEU A 335 -8.14 -3.55 10.44
C LEU A 335 -8.51 -2.25 11.16
N ARG A 336 -7.52 -1.36 11.35
CA ARG A 336 -7.71 -0.08 12.03
C ARG A 336 -8.71 0.82 11.30
N ILE A 337 -8.64 0.92 9.96
CA ILE A 337 -9.60 1.74 9.20
C ILE A 337 -10.99 1.11 9.16
N LEU A 338 -11.08 -0.23 9.13
CA LEU A 338 -12.36 -0.95 9.22
C LEU A 338 -13.06 -0.69 10.56
N LEU A 339 -12.34 -0.86 11.68
CA LEU A 339 -12.86 -0.58 13.02
C LEU A 339 -13.28 0.89 13.16
N ALA A 340 -12.42 1.84 12.78
CA ALA A 340 -12.74 3.26 12.87
C ALA A 340 -13.99 3.64 12.06
N SER A 341 -14.15 3.09 10.86
CA SER A 341 -15.33 3.35 10.02
C SER A 341 -16.59 2.70 10.61
N ALA A 342 -16.48 1.47 11.12
CA ALA A 342 -17.61 0.73 11.70
C ALA A 342 -18.10 1.36 13.02
N VAL A 343 -17.20 1.87 13.87
CA VAL A 343 -17.58 2.63 15.06
C VAL A 343 -18.35 3.91 14.67
N LYS A 344 -17.88 4.65 13.66
CA LYS A 344 -18.55 5.89 13.23
C LYS A 344 -19.94 5.67 12.63
N GLU A 345 -20.15 4.51 12.01
CA GLU A 345 -21.45 4.12 11.44
C GLU A 345 -22.33 3.32 12.41
N ASN A 346 -21.85 2.99 13.61
CA ASN A 346 -22.52 2.09 14.54
C ASN A 346 -22.89 0.74 13.90
N ASP A 347 -21.95 0.10 13.19
CA ASP A 347 -22.14 -1.19 12.51
C ASP A 347 -21.66 -2.37 13.39
N PRO A 348 -22.52 -2.99 14.21
CA PRO A 348 -22.11 -4.03 15.16
C PRO A 348 -21.64 -5.31 14.47
N GLN A 349 -22.12 -5.60 13.26
CA GLN A 349 -21.75 -6.80 12.52
C GLN A 349 -20.27 -6.75 12.09
N THR A 350 -19.83 -5.62 11.56
CA THR A 350 -18.44 -5.40 11.15
C THR A 350 -17.52 -5.37 12.36
N LEU A 351 -17.94 -4.71 13.45
CA LEU A 351 -17.19 -4.69 14.71
C LEU A 351 -17.02 -6.10 15.27
N GLN A 352 -18.07 -6.91 15.27
CA GLN A 352 -17.98 -8.30 15.71
C GLN A 352 -17.05 -9.12 14.83
N GLY A 353 -17.15 -9.01 13.50
CA GLY A 353 -16.26 -9.73 12.59
C GLY A 353 -14.78 -9.33 12.76
N ALA A 354 -14.51 -8.05 13.04
CA ALA A 354 -13.17 -7.57 13.34
C ALA A 354 -12.65 -8.11 14.69
N ARG A 355 -13.50 -8.15 15.73
CA ARG A 355 -13.18 -8.78 17.03
C ARG A 355 -12.88 -10.27 16.87
N ASP A 356 -13.74 -11.01 16.17
CA ASP A 356 -13.56 -12.44 15.92
C ASP A 356 -12.23 -12.71 15.20
N PHE A 357 -11.85 -11.85 14.24
CA PHE A 357 -10.55 -11.95 13.58
C PHE A 357 -9.39 -11.71 14.55
N MET A 358 -9.49 -10.70 15.43
CA MET A 358 -8.47 -10.43 16.43
C MET A 358 -8.33 -11.58 17.42
N ASP A 359 -9.44 -12.06 17.98
CA ASP A 359 -9.47 -13.13 18.97
C ASP A 359 -8.96 -14.45 18.41
N LYS A 360 -9.40 -14.83 17.21
CA LYS A 360 -8.94 -16.03 16.51
C LYS A 360 -7.41 -16.07 16.35
N ASN A 361 -6.81 -14.91 16.10
CA ASN A 361 -5.37 -14.80 15.86
C ASN A 361 -4.59 -14.36 17.10
N ASN A 362 -5.25 -14.15 18.25
CA ASN A 362 -4.65 -13.52 19.43
C ASN A 362 -3.95 -12.19 19.09
N LEU A 363 -4.51 -11.43 18.16
CA LEU A 363 -3.94 -10.18 17.68
C LEU A 363 -4.16 -9.07 18.72
N ARG A 364 -3.07 -8.48 19.19
CA ARG A 364 -3.09 -7.33 20.10
C ARG A 364 -2.61 -6.10 19.36
N ASP A 365 -3.41 -5.04 19.35
CA ASP A 365 -3.07 -3.77 18.73
C ASP A 365 -3.72 -2.64 19.52
N VAL A 366 -2.93 -1.73 20.08
CA VAL A 366 -3.43 -0.67 20.97
C VAL A 366 -4.41 0.25 20.24
N MET A 367 -4.12 0.59 18.98
CA MET A 367 -4.98 1.45 18.17
C MET A 367 -6.30 0.78 17.80
N ALA A 368 -6.29 -0.51 17.42
CA ALA A 368 -7.51 -1.27 17.18
C ALA A 368 -8.37 -1.40 18.45
N GLN A 369 -7.72 -1.67 19.59
CA GLN A 369 -8.42 -1.81 20.88
C GLN A 369 -9.06 -0.51 21.37
N GLN A 370 -8.53 0.65 20.97
CA GLN A 370 -9.16 1.93 21.28
C GLN A 370 -10.56 2.02 20.66
N TRP A 371 -10.70 1.66 19.39
CA TRP A 371 -12.00 1.68 18.70
C TRP A 371 -13.01 0.72 19.31
N THR A 372 -12.57 -0.46 19.74
CA THR A 372 -13.47 -1.43 20.41
C THR A 372 -13.99 -0.94 21.76
N LYS A 373 -13.29 -0.01 22.43
CA LYS A 373 -13.74 0.60 23.69
C LYS A 373 -14.67 1.78 23.47
N GLU A 374 -14.51 2.50 22.35
CA GLU A 374 -15.37 3.64 21.99
C GLU A 374 -16.80 3.20 21.63
N GLU A 375 -17.01 1.97 21.14
CA GLU A 375 -18.35 1.37 20.95
C GLU A 375 -19.14 1.23 22.27
N GLN A 376 -18.46 1.05 23.40
CA GLN A 376 -19.09 0.80 24.70
C GLN A 376 -19.51 2.10 25.43
N ARG A 377 -19.26 3.27 24.84
CA ARG A 377 -19.61 4.59 25.36
C ARG A 377 -20.71 5.21 24.52
#